data_AF-A0A9D1AG54-F1
#
_entry.id   AF-A0A9D1AG54-F1
#
_cell.length_a   1.000
_cell.length_b   1.000
_cell.length_c   1.000
_cell.angle_alpha   90.00
_cell.angle_beta   90.00
_cell.angle_gamma   90.00
#
_symmetry.space_group_name_H-M   'P 1'
#
loop_
_entity.id
_entity.type
_entity.pdbx_description
1 polymer ?
#
loop_
_entity_poly.entity_id
_entity_poly.type
_entity_poly.pdbx_seq_one_letter_code
_entity_poly.pdbx_strand_id
1 'polypeptide(L)'
;MENMENSGANKPGAEETYKDEVAAGGPRLSLKHRAEKFFYELGALVKDAIFPFIVMCVFSTTIILFYDFDDITVRILAVVFGEALMIGAFVMFGRQNGAAAYRKLKLNDSKRKLGTRTKKIVFRTGEYLPWKGFVIGFISAVPFLILQIIKCTGDYSFVDFMLEYACGWAVAPLNVISEAIPQPYYLLMVIFPVCIHGGFYIQGMHAEKKRQEAITRAEDDKRKGKKKHYYDENVYEPDRSVDVPKDKGGKKRR
;
A
#
# COMPACT_ATOMS: atom_id res chain seq x y z
N MET A 1 -52.18 -12.08 42.42
CA MET A 1 -52.52 -10.65 42.26
C MET A 1 -51.26 -9.95 41.77
N GLU A 2 -51.38 -9.28 40.61
CA GLU A 2 -50.46 -8.32 39.98
C GLU A 2 -49.02 -8.82 39.70
N ASN A 3 -48.65 -9.24 38.49
CA ASN A 3 -48.53 -8.46 37.24
C ASN A 3 -47.97 -7.05 37.45
N MET A 4 -46.68 -6.85 37.14
CA MET A 4 -46.25 -5.68 36.37
C MET A 4 -45.04 -6.00 35.52
N GLU A 5 -45.25 -5.79 34.22
CA GLU A 5 -44.32 -5.85 33.12
C GLU A 5 -43.11 -4.93 33.32
N ASN A 6 -41.93 -5.38 32.89
CA ASN A 6 -40.88 -4.45 32.51
C ASN A 6 -40.47 -4.74 31.06
N SER A 7 -41.24 -4.11 30.15
CA SER A 7 -40.95 -3.95 28.74
C SER A 7 -39.92 -2.83 28.59
N GLY A 8 -38.72 -3.20 28.13
CA GLY A 8 -37.59 -2.29 27.95
C GLY A 8 -36.90 -2.49 26.60
N ALA A 9 -37.57 -2.03 25.53
CA ALA A 9 -37.02 -1.57 24.25
C ALA A 9 -35.71 -2.21 23.76
N ASN A 10 -35.84 -3.33 23.05
CA ASN A 10 -34.81 -3.81 22.14
C ASN A 10 -34.71 -2.82 20.96
N LYS A 11 -33.67 -1.98 20.94
CA LYS A 11 -33.36 -1.16 19.76
C LYS A 11 -33.04 -2.11 18.60
N PRO A 12 -33.70 -2.04 17.44
CA PRO A 12 -33.29 -2.82 16.28
C PRO A 12 -31.88 -2.36 15.89
N GLY A 13 -30.92 -3.26 16.06
CA GLY A 13 -29.56 -3.08 15.59
C GLY A 13 -29.56 -2.81 14.09
N ALA A 14 -28.65 -1.95 13.66
CA ALA A 14 -28.43 -1.51 12.27
C ALA A 14 -28.00 -2.64 11.30
N GLU A 15 -28.32 -3.91 11.59
CA GLU A 15 -27.95 -5.09 10.83
C GLU A 15 -29.02 -5.56 9.83
N GLU A 16 -30.29 -5.14 9.97
CA GLU A 16 -31.36 -5.62 9.07
C GLU A 16 -31.52 -4.81 7.77
N THR A 17 -30.96 -3.60 7.66
CA THR A 17 -31.09 -2.78 6.44
C THR A 17 -30.10 -3.15 5.32
N TYR A 18 -29.48 -4.33 5.39
CA TYR A 18 -28.48 -4.81 4.42
C TYR A 18 -28.94 -6.03 3.61
N LYS A 19 -30.21 -6.46 3.77
CA LYS A 19 -30.75 -7.65 3.11
C LYS A 19 -31.49 -7.39 1.79
N ASP A 20 -31.99 -6.18 1.54
CA ASP A 20 -32.75 -5.90 0.31
C ASP A 20 -32.02 -4.89 -0.58
N GLU A 21 -31.04 -5.34 -1.38
CA GLU A 21 -30.56 -4.59 -2.57
C GLU A 21 -29.53 -5.41 -3.39
N VAL A 22 -29.83 -6.68 -3.69
CA VAL A 22 -29.03 -7.48 -4.63
C VAL A 22 -29.91 -7.95 -5.77
N ALA A 23 -30.32 -7.02 -6.62
CA ALA A 23 -30.89 -7.31 -7.93
C ALA A 23 -30.31 -6.33 -8.97
N ALA A 24 -29.61 -6.90 -9.96
CA ALA A 24 -29.30 -6.36 -11.28
C ALA A 24 -29.11 -4.83 -11.42
N GLY A 25 -27.86 -4.38 -11.37
CA GLY A 25 -27.46 -2.98 -11.57
C GLY A 25 -26.83 -2.44 -10.29
N GLY A 26 -25.50 -2.42 -10.23
CA GLY A 26 -24.76 -2.12 -9.00
C GLY A 26 -25.33 -0.88 -8.29
N PRO A 27 -25.58 -0.96 -6.96
CA PRO A 27 -26.30 0.08 -6.25
C PRO A 27 -25.62 1.42 -6.48
N ARG A 28 -26.39 2.41 -6.98
CA ARG A 28 -25.93 3.79 -7.05
C ARG A 28 -25.71 4.25 -5.61
N LEU A 29 -24.48 4.07 -5.13
CA LEU A 29 -24.05 4.52 -3.81
C LEU A 29 -24.56 5.95 -3.59
N SER A 30 -25.35 6.14 -2.53
CA SER A 30 -25.83 7.44 -2.08
C SER A 30 -24.66 8.43 -2.00
N LEU A 31 -24.90 9.72 -2.29
CA LEU A 31 -23.85 10.75 -2.31
C LEU A 31 -23.02 10.76 -1.02
N LYS A 32 -23.66 10.52 0.13
CA LYS A 32 -22.97 10.39 1.43
C LYS A 32 -21.95 9.23 1.43
N HIS A 33 -22.32 8.08 0.88
CA HIS A 33 -21.43 6.90 0.80
C HIS A 33 -20.29 7.11 -0.20
N ARG A 34 -20.49 7.87 -1.27
CA ARG A 34 -19.42 8.25 -2.21
C ARG A 34 -18.42 9.19 -1.56
N ALA A 35 -18.91 10.19 -0.83
CA ALA A 35 -18.06 11.13 -0.09
C ALA A 35 -17.25 10.39 1.00
N GLU A 36 -17.90 9.54 1.81
CA GLU A 36 -17.20 8.71 2.80
C GLU A 36 -16.10 7.87 2.15
N LYS A 37 -16.41 7.17 1.06
CA LYS A 37 -15.41 6.38 0.31
C LYS A 37 -14.24 7.24 -0.16
N PHE A 38 -14.51 8.44 -0.68
CA PHE A 38 -13.48 9.35 -1.13
C PHE A 38 -12.55 9.78 0.01
N PHE A 39 -13.08 10.22 1.15
CA PHE A 39 -12.27 10.63 2.30
C PHE A 39 -11.44 9.47 2.88
N TYR A 40 -12.02 8.27 2.94
CA TYR A 40 -11.28 7.08 3.37
C TYR A 40 -10.12 6.73 2.41
N GLU A 41 -10.33 6.89 1.11
CA GLU A 41 -9.29 6.65 0.11
C GLU A 41 -8.22 7.74 0.15
N LEU A 42 -8.62 9.02 0.23
CA LEU A 42 -7.71 10.14 0.37
C LEU A 42 -6.85 10.02 1.62
N GLY A 43 -7.44 9.68 2.77
CA GLY A 43 -6.70 9.48 4.02
C GLY A 43 -5.69 8.32 3.92
N ALA A 44 -6.00 7.27 3.16
CA ALA A 44 -5.05 6.19 2.90
C ALA A 44 -3.90 6.66 2.01
N LEU A 45 -4.19 7.39 0.92
CA LEU A 45 -3.19 7.94 0.01
C LEU A 45 -2.26 8.94 0.70
N VAL A 46 -2.82 9.82 1.54
CA VAL A 46 -2.03 10.77 2.35
C VAL A 46 -1.11 10.01 3.29
N LYS A 47 -1.61 8.99 4.00
CA LYS A 47 -0.79 8.18 4.89
C LYS A 47 0.40 7.53 4.16
N ASP A 48 0.16 7.00 2.96
CA ASP A 48 1.20 6.35 2.16
C ASP A 48 2.20 7.37 1.55
N ALA A 49 1.81 8.66 1.44
CA ALA A 49 2.64 9.76 0.93
C ALA A 49 3.47 10.48 2.01
N ILE A 50 3.12 10.37 3.30
CA ILE A 50 3.86 11.02 4.39
C ILE A 50 5.33 10.58 4.41
N PHE A 51 5.59 9.29 4.25
CA PHE A 51 6.96 8.77 4.34
C PHE A 51 7.84 9.26 3.18
N PRO A 52 7.43 9.14 1.89
CA PRO A 52 8.14 9.76 0.77
C PRO A 52 8.39 11.25 0.96
N PHE A 53 7.42 12.00 1.50
CA PHE A 53 7.56 13.42 1.77
C PHE A 53 8.65 13.72 2.83
N ILE A 54 8.64 13.01 3.96
CA ILE A 54 9.68 13.18 5.00
C ILE A 54 11.06 12.92 4.42
N VAL A 55 11.19 11.89 3.60
CA VAL A 55 12.45 11.54 2.92
C VAL A 55 12.92 12.66 1.99
N MET A 56 12.01 13.27 1.22
CA MET A 56 12.34 14.44 0.40
C MET A 56 12.91 15.58 1.23
N CYS A 57 12.29 15.88 2.39
CA CYS A 57 12.78 16.93 3.28
C CYS A 57 14.19 16.59 3.83
N VAL A 58 14.42 15.36 4.28
CA VAL A 58 15.73 14.93 4.80
C VAL A 58 16.81 15.05 3.72
N PHE A 59 16.56 14.56 2.50
CA PHE A 59 17.55 14.67 1.43
C PHE A 59 17.73 16.11 0.94
N SER A 60 16.68 16.95 0.95
CA SER A 60 16.80 18.38 0.65
C SER A 60 17.76 19.07 1.60
N THR A 61 17.58 18.87 2.91
CA THR A 61 18.49 19.46 3.90
C THR A 61 19.92 18.99 3.71
N THR A 62 20.12 17.73 3.33
CA THR A 62 21.46 17.19 3.06
C THR A 62 22.10 17.84 1.83
N ILE A 63 21.34 18.02 0.73
CA ILE A 63 21.84 18.67 -0.49
C ILE A 63 22.31 20.10 -0.19
N ILE A 64 21.53 20.86 0.59
CA ILE A 64 21.80 22.27 0.89
C ILE A 64 23.01 22.45 1.79
N LEU A 65 23.16 21.58 2.80
CA LEU A 65 24.32 21.61 3.71
C LEU A 65 25.64 21.56 2.94
N PHE A 66 25.67 20.92 1.78
CA PHE A 66 26.85 20.84 0.91
C PHE A 66 26.79 21.75 -0.32
N TYR A 67 25.65 22.42 -0.57
CA TYR A 67 25.47 23.35 -1.68
C TYR A 67 26.17 24.69 -1.44
N ASP A 68 26.31 25.11 -0.18
CA ASP A 68 26.91 26.41 0.16
C ASP A 68 28.45 26.43 0.10
N PHE A 69 29.10 25.31 -0.21
CA PHE A 69 30.56 25.25 -0.34
C PHE A 69 31.04 26.03 -1.57
N ASP A 70 32.07 26.88 -1.45
CA ASP A 70 32.58 27.68 -2.58
C ASP A 70 33.10 26.84 -3.77
N ASP A 71 33.50 25.59 -3.52
CA ASP A 71 33.99 24.68 -4.57
C ASP A 71 32.82 24.09 -5.38
N ILE A 72 32.74 24.48 -6.65
CA ILE A 72 31.76 23.98 -7.61
C ILE A 72 31.74 22.45 -7.73
N THR A 73 32.89 21.80 -7.56
CA THR A 73 33.03 20.33 -7.61
C THR A 73 32.27 19.68 -6.46
N VAL A 74 32.40 20.27 -5.26
CA VAL A 74 31.69 19.80 -4.06
C VAL A 74 30.19 20.01 -4.22
N ARG A 75 29.75 21.16 -4.75
CA ARG A 75 28.33 21.43 -5.04
C ARG A 75 27.74 20.40 -6.02
N ILE A 76 28.43 20.14 -7.14
CA ILE A 76 27.97 19.17 -8.14
C ILE A 76 27.89 17.77 -7.53
N LEU A 77 28.92 17.36 -6.77
CA LEU A 77 28.94 16.04 -6.13
C LEU A 77 27.79 15.88 -5.13
N ALA A 78 27.55 16.91 -4.31
CA ALA A 78 26.46 16.92 -3.34
C ALA A 78 25.08 16.78 -4.00
N VAL A 79 24.83 17.56 -5.06
CA VAL A 79 23.56 17.50 -5.80
C VAL A 79 23.39 16.13 -6.47
N VAL A 80 24.40 15.64 -7.20
CA VAL A 80 24.31 14.34 -7.89
C VAL A 80 24.09 13.20 -6.89
N PHE A 81 24.83 13.19 -5.79
CA PHE A 81 24.69 12.13 -4.77
C PHE A 81 23.36 12.22 -4.03
N GLY A 82 22.93 13.42 -3.65
CA GLY A 82 21.63 13.64 -3.00
C GLY A 82 20.46 13.24 -3.89
N GLU A 83 20.48 13.61 -5.17
CA GLU A 83 19.50 13.19 -6.16
C GLU A 83 19.48 11.66 -6.34
N ALA A 84 20.65 11.03 -6.44
CA ALA A 84 20.74 9.58 -6.56
C ALA A 84 20.14 8.85 -5.34
N LEU A 85 20.40 9.34 -4.13
CA LEU A 85 19.82 8.80 -2.90
C LEU A 85 18.30 9.02 -2.84
N MET A 86 17.83 10.20 -3.22
CA MET A 86 16.40 10.48 -3.30
C MET A 86 15.70 9.54 -4.30
N ILE A 87 16.25 9.38 -5.50
CA ILE A 87 15.74 8.45 -6.51
C ILE A 87 15.71 7.03 -5.93
N GLY A 88 16.81 6.56 -5.31
CA GLY A 88 16.89 5.25 -4.68
C GLY A 88 15.84 5.04 -3.58
N ALA A 89 15.56 6.07 -2.79
CA ALA A 89 14.52 6.03 -1.78
C ALA A 89 13.12 5.96 -2.40
N PHE A 90 12.83 6.77 -3.42
CA PHE A 90 11.56 6.75 -4.15
C PHE A 90 11.29 5.41 -4.83
N VAL A 91 12.34 4.80 -5.40
CA VAL A 91 12.32 3.44 -5.94
C VAL A 91 11.91 2.43 -4.85
N MET A 92 12.56 2.49 -3.68
CA MET A 92 12.29 1.58 -2.57
C MET A 92 10.87 1.74 -2.03
N PHE A 93 10.44 2.97 -1.74
CA PHE A 93 9.10 3.23 -1.20
C PHE A 93 7.99 2.97 -2.20
N GLY A 94 8.19 3.34 -3.47
CA GLY A 94 7.27 2.97 -4.55
C GLY A 94 7.02 1.46 -4.55
N ARG A 95 8.10 0.66 -4.60
CA ARG A 95 8.00 -0.81 -4.58
C ARG A 95 7.33 -1.36 -3.33
N GLN A 96 7.68 -0.84 -2.16
CA GLN A 96 7.10 -1.30 -0.89
C GLN A 96 5.61 -0.99 -0.79
N ASN A 97 5.20 0.23 -1.17
CA ASN A 97 3.80 0.65 -1.22
C ASN A 97 3.00 -0.21 -2.20
N GLY A 98 3.54 -0.49 -3.38
CA GLY A 98 2.92 -1.37 -4.38
C GLY A 98 2.72 -2.80 -3.88
N ALA A 99 3.74 -3.39 -3.27
CA ALA A 99 3.68 -4.72 -2.67
C ALA A 99 2.71 -4.79 -1.49
N ALA A 100 2.69 -3.77 -0.63
CA ALA A 100 1.76 -3.67 0.50
C ALA A 100 0.29 -3.57 0.04
N ALA A 101 0.03 -2.70 -0.94
CA ALA A 101 -1.31 -2.54 -1.51
C ALA A 101 -1.81 -3.83 -2.19
N TYR A 102 -0.92 -4.58 -2.85
CA TYR A 102 -1.26 -5.86 -3.46
C TYR A 102 -1.57 -6.95 -2.41
N ARG A 103 -0.77 -7.05 -1.35
CA ARG A 103 -1.06 -7.95 -0.22
C ARG A 103 -2.42 -7.65 0.41
N LYS A 104 -2.73 -6.37 0.59
CA LYS A 104 -4.03 -5.94 1.12
C LYS A 104 -5.19 -6.27 0.19
N LEU A 105 -5.01 -6.12 -1.14
CA LEU A 105 -6.00 -6.54 -2.14
C LEU A 105 -6.33 -8.04 -1.99
N LYS A 106 -5.31 -8.90 -1.89
CA LYS A 106 -5.49 -10.36 -1.73
C LYS A 106 -6.13 -10.72 -0.39
N LEU A 107 -5.69 -10.11 0.71
CA LEU A 107 -6.27 -10.33 2.03
C LEU A 107 -7.74 -9.93 2.08
N ASN A 108 -8.09 -8.77 1.52
CA ASN A 108 -9.47 -8.31 1.45
C ASN A 108 -10.33 -9.21 0.56
N ASP A 109 -9.77 -9.75 -0.51
CA ASP A 109 -10.48 -10.71 -1.36
C ASP A 109 -10.87 -11.98 -0.60
N SER A 110 -9.95 -12.52 0.21
CA SER A 110 -10.23 -13.64 1.11
C SER A 110 -11.29 -13.28 2.16
N LYS A 111 -11.21 -12.10 2.78
CA LYS A 111 -12.22 -11.63 3.75
C LYS A 111 -13.60 -11.45 3.14
N ARG A 112 -13.69 -10.99 1.89
CA ARG A 112 -14.96 -10.91 1.15
C ARG A 112 -15.56 -12.28 0.89
N LYS A 113 -14.74 -13.27 0.51
CA LYS A 113 -15.19 -14.66 0.31
C LYS A 113 -15.71 -15.29 1.61
N LEU A 114 -15.18 -14.86 2.75
CA LEU A 114 -15.66 -15.25 4.09
C LEU A 114 -16.88 -14.46 4.57
N GLY A 115 -17.47 -13.59 3.74
CA GLY A 115 -18.67 -12.81 4.07
C GLY A 115 -18.43 -11.61 4.99
N THR A 116 -17.18 -11.20 5.24
CA THR A 116 -16.89 -10.04 6.10
C THR A 116 -17.33 -8.72 5.42
N ARG A 117 -18.25 -7.98 6.04
CA ARG A 117 -18.85 -6.72 5.51
C ARG A 117 -18.37 -5.44 6.19
N THR A 118 -17.10 -5.34 6.58
CA THR A 118 -16.57 -4.08 7.13
C THR A 118 -16.56 -2.97 6.06
N LYS A 119 -16.93 -1.72 6.41
CA LYS A 119 -16.99 -0.56 5.48
C LYS A 119 -15.75 -0.44 4.56
N LYS A 120 -14.54 -0.58 5.12
CA LYS A 120 -13.26 -0.53 4.37
C LYS A 120 -13.13 -1.62 3.29
N ILE A 121 -13.66 -2.81 3.55
CA ILE A 121 -13.63 -3.97 2.64
C ILE A 121 -14.67 -3.80 1.54
N VAL A 122 -15.86 -3.30 1.88
CA VAL A 122 -16.95 -3.00 0.93
C VAL A 122 -16.53 -1.89 -0.04
N PHE A 123 -15.90 -0.83 0.47
CA PHE A 123 -15.42 0.28 -0.36
C PHE A 123 -14.13 0.01 -1.12
N ARG A 124 -13.47 -1.14 -0.89
CA ARG A 124 -12.17 -1.50 -1.48
C ARG A 124 -11.08 -0.47 -1.20
N THR A 125 -11.14 0.15 -0.02
CA THR A 125 -10.28 1.29 0.32
C THR A 125 -8.82 0.87 0.52
N GLY A 126 -7.92 1.58 -0.18
CA GLY A 126 -6.48 1.31 -0.13
C GLY A 126 -6.11 -0.08 -0.64
N GLU A 127 -6.93 -0.66 -1.52
CA GLU A 127 -6.54 -1.80 -2.37
C GLU A 127 -5.70 -1.30 -3.54
N TYR A 128 -4.88 -2.18 -4.10
CA TYR A 128 -4.04 -1.85 -5.25
C TYR A 128 -4.85 -1.38 -6.45
N LEU A 129 -4.49 -0.20 -6.96
CA LEU A 129 -4.86 0.33 -8.28
C LEU A 129 -3.62 1.01 -8.89
N PRO A 130 -3.33 0.86 -10.20
CA PRO A 130 -2.10 1.38 -10.80
C PRO A 130 -1.91 2.90 -10.64
N TRP A 131 -2.98 3.68 -10.79
CA TRP A 131 -2.94 5.14 -10.70
C TRP A 131 -2.58 5.64 -9.29
N LYS A 132 -2.81 4.84 -8.24
CA LYS A 132 -2.55 5.26 -6.85
C LYS A 132 -1.07 5.53 -6.61
N GLY A 133 -0.18 4.78 -7.27
CA GLY A 133 1.27 5.02 -7.18
C GLY A 133 1.67 6.41 -7.63
N PHE A 134 1.07 6.90 -8.73
CA PHE A 134 1.29 8.25 -9.24
C PHE A 134 0.67 9.32 -8.34
N VAL A 135 -0.52 9.05 -7.80
CA VAL A 135 -1.18 9.99 -6.88
C VAL A 135 -0.43 10.11 -5.56
N ILE A 136 0.17 9.02 -5.04
CA ILE A 136 1.03 9.09 -3.86
C ILE A 136 2.25 9.99 -4.15
N GLY A 137 2.93 9.78 -5.28
CA GLY A 137 4.06 10.63 -5.69
C GLY A 137 3.66 12.10 -5.90
N PHE A 138 2.46 12.35 -6.41
CA PHE A 138 1.91 13.69 -6.57
C PHE A 138 1.63 14.34 -5.20
N ILE A 139 0.93 13.64 -4.31
CA ILE A 139 0.61 14.13 -2.95
C ILE A 139 1.89 14.46 -2.19
N SER A 140 2.94 13.64 -2.29
CA SER A 140 4.22 13.94 -1.65
C SER A 140 4.88 15.22 -2.16
N ALA A 141 4.61 15.63 -3.41
CA ALA A 141 5.15 16.84 -4.02
C ALA A 141 4.19 18.05 -3.95
N VAL A 142 2.99 17.91 -3.39
CA VAL A 142 2.03 19.02 -3.24
C VAL A 142 2.59 20.18 -2.42
N PRO A 143 3.32 19.98 -1.29
CA PRO A 143 3.90 21.10 -0.54
C PRO A 143 4.85 21.94 -1.39
N PHE A 144 5.69 21.29 -2.22
CA PHE A 144 6.55 21.97 -3.19
C PHE A 144 5.73 22.79 -4.20
N LEU A 145 4.69 22.19 -4.80
CA LEU A 145 3.84 22.88 -5.77
C LEU A 145 3.21 24.14 -5.18
N ILE A 146 2.70 24.07 -3.95
CA ILE A 146 2.07 25.22 -3.28
C ILE A 146 3.11 26.33 -3.08
N LEU A 147 4.29 26.00 -2.53
CA LEU A 147 5.35 26.98 -2.29
C LEU A 147 5.86 27.60 -3.60
N GLN A 148 6.05 26.79 -4.64
CA GLN A 148 6.53 27.24 -5.93
C GLN A 148 5.52 28.16 -6.65
N ILE A 149 4.22 27.88 -6.53
CA ILE A 149 3.17 28.77 -7.06
C ILE A 149 3.21 30.12 -6.35
N ILE A 150 3.37 30.15 -5.02
CA ILE A 150 3.47 31.40 -4.26
C ILE A 150 4.73 32.18 -4.69
N LYS A 151 5.87 31.49 -4.86
CA LYS A 151 7.12 32.10 -5.35
C LYS A 151 6.96 32.73 -6.74
N CYS A 152 6.15 32.14 -7.62
CA CYS A 152 5.86 32.73 -8.93
C CYS A 152 5.07 34.06 -8.86
N THR A 153 4.39 34.34 -7.74
CA THR A 153 3.61 35.58 -7.55
C THR A 153 4.38 36.70 -6.85
N GLY A 154 5.54 36.42 -6.28
CA GLY A 154 6.35 37.40 -5.57
C GLY A 154 7.47 36.77 -4.73
N ASP A 155 8.35 37.64 -4.24
CA ASP A 155 9.49 37.24 -3.41
C ASP A 155 9.13 37.33 -1.93
N TYR A 156 9.09 36.18 -1.27
CA TYR A 156 8.79 36.06 0.16
C TYR A 156 9.91 35.26 0.82
N SER A 157 10.62 35.87 1.77
CA SER A 157 11.77 35.24 2.43
C SER A 157 11.44 33.90 3.08
N PHE A 158 10.22 33.75 3.61
CA PHE A 158 9.77 32.47 4.18
C PHE A 158 9.57 31.39 3.10
N VAL A 159 9.05 31.75 1.94
CA VAL A 159 8.85 30.80 0.83
C VAL A 159 10.19 30.37 0.26
N ASP A 160 11.13 31.30 0.14
CA ASP A 160 12.50 31.02 -0.31
C ASP A 160 13.20 30.06 0.65
N PHE A 161 13.14 30.37 1.94
CA PHE A 161 13.64 29.48 2.98
C PHE A 161 13.01 28.08 2.91
N MET A 162 11.70 27.98 2.75
CA MET A 162 11.02 26.68 2.69
C MET A 162 11.33 25.90 1.41
N LEU A 163 11.39 26.57 0.25
CA LEU A 163 11.74 25.95 -1.02
C LEU A 163 13.17 25.45 -1.03
N GLU A 164 14.08 26.22 -0.45
CA GLU A 164 15.46 25.80 -0.24
C GLU A 164 15.46 24.59 0.70
N TYR A 165 15.09 24.74 1.97
CA TYR A 165 15.26 23.70 3.00
C TYR A 165 14.42 22.44 2.81
N ALA A 166 13.15 22.55 2.39
CA ALA A 166 12.25 21.41 2.28
C ALA A 166 12.14 20.85 0.86
N CYS A 167 12.56 21.63 -0.16
CA CYS A 167 12.42 21.28 -1.57
C CYS A 167 13.72 21.47 -2.38
N GLY A 168 14.87 21.48 -1.71
CA GLY A 168 16.20 21.58 -2.33
C GLY A 168 16.44 20.55 -3.43
N TRP A 169 15.81 19.38 -3.36
CA TRP A 169 15.83 18.38 -4.44
C TRP A 169 15.26 18.90 -5.77
N ALA A 170 14.27 19.80 -5.73
CA ALA A 170 13.68 20.37 -6.94
C ALA A 170 14.44 21.61 -7.42
N VAL A 171 15.02 22.36 -6.48
CA VAL A 171 15.61 23.68 -6.75
C VAL A 171 17.10 23.57 -7.10
N ALA A 172 17.88 22.83 -6.31
CA ALA A 172 19.33 22.77 -6.44
C ALA A 172 19.82 22.26 -7.80
N PRO A 173 19.23 21.19 -8.41
CA PRO A 173 19.68 20.73 -9.72
C PRO A 173 19.53 21.80 -10.81
N LEU A 174 18.45 22.59 -10.77
CA LEU A 174 18.20 23.63 -11.75
C LEU A 174 19.14 24.83 -11.55
N ASN A 175 19.38 25.23 -10.29
CA ASN A 175 20.34 26.29 -9.98
C ASN A 175 21.77 25.94 -10.38
N VAL A 176 22.20 24.68 -10.25
CA VAL A 176 23.53 24.23 -10.73
C VAL A 176 23.64 24.30 -12.25
N ILE A 177 22.55 24.00 -12.97
CA ILE A 177 22.54 24.00 -14.45
C ILE A 177 22.54 25.43 -14.99
N SER A 178 21.67 26.28 -14.46
CA SER A 178 21.58 27.69 -14.86
C SER A 178 20.68 28.49 -13.90
N GLU A 179 21.21 29.60 -13.40
CA GLU A 179 20.46 30.57 -12.60
C GLU A 179 19.40 31.33 -13.42
N ALA A 180 19.46 31.25 -14.76
CA ALA A 180 18.55 31.94 -15.67
C ALA A 180 17.26 31.16 -15.96
N ILE A 181 17.03 30.00 -15.33
CA ILE A 181 15.81 29.21 -15.54
C ILE A 181 14.62 29.92 -14.90
N PRO A 182 13.56 30.27 -15.65
CA PRO A 182 12.40 30.94 -15.06
C PRO A 182 11.68 30.06 -14.03
N GLN A 183 11.23 30.67 -12.94
CA GLN A 183 10.56 30.01 -11.81
C GLN A 183 9.41 29.06 -12.20
N PRO A 184 8.58 29.32 -13.24
CA PRO A 184 7.54 28.38 -13.65
C PRO A 184 8.07 27.01 -14.11
N TYR A 185 9.30 26.91 -14.63
CA TYR A 185 9.86 25.64 -15.07
C TYR A 185 10.19 24.69 -13.93
N TYR A 186 10.40 25.21 -12.71
CA TYR A 186 10.64 24.40 -11.51
C TYR A 186 9.42 23.53 -11.19
N LEU A 187 8.21 23.94 -11.58
CA LEU A 187 7.00 23.13 -11.41
C LEU A 187 7.08 21.78 -12.14
N LEU A 188 7.87 21.68 -13.22
CA LEU A 188 8.06 20.43 -13.94
C LEU A 188 8.82 19.38 -13.11
N MET A 189 9.54 19.79 -12.06
CA MET A 189 10.24 18.87 -11.17
C MET A 189 9.29 17.92 -10.43
N VAL A 190 8.00 18.27 -10.31
CA VAL A 190 6.96 17.36 -9.77
C VAL A 190 6.84 16.06 -10.56
N ILE A 191 7.20 16.07 -11.85
CA ILE A 191 7.08 14.89 -12.73
C ILE A 191 8.00 13.76 -12.23
N PHE A 192 9.18 14.08 -11.73
CA PHE A 192 10.15 13.08 -11.27
C PHE A 192 9.61 12.19 -10.14
N PRO A 193 9.21 12.71 -8.97
CA PRO A 193 8.70 11.87 -7.90
C PRO A 193 7.40 11.15 -8.29
N VAL A 194 6.55 11.77 -9.10
CA VAL A 194 5.30 11.16 -9.61
C VAL A 194 5.60 9.93 -10.46
N CYS A 195 6.48 10.08 -11.46
CA CYS A 195 6.82 9.02 -12.41
C CYS A 195 7.63 7.90 -11.75
N ILE A 196 8.64 8.24 -10.94
CA ILE A 196 9.47 7.26 -10.25
C ILE A 196 8.59 6.47 -9.26
N HIS A 197 7.85 7.15 -8.38
CA HIS A 197 7.01 6.45 -7.41
C HIS A 197 5.94 5.60 -8.11
N GLY A 198 5.27 6.14 -9.14
CA GLY A 198 4.25 5.42 -9.92
C GLY A 198 4.77 4.18 -10.62
N GLY A 199 5.90 4.29 -11.33
CA GLY A 199 6.51 3.17 -12.04
C GLY A 199 6.96 2.06 -11.08
N PHE A 200 7.62 2.42 -9.98
CA PHE A 200 8.11 1.47 -8.99
C PHE A 200 7.00 0.88 -8.11
N TYR A 201 5.89 1.59 -7.94
CA TYR A 201 4.67 1.05 -7.34
C TYR A 201 4.06 -0.08 -8.17
N ILE A 202 3.99 0.07 -9.50
CA ILE A 202 3.54 -1.00 -10.39
C ILE A 202 4.52 -2.19 -10.34
N GLN A 203 5.82 -1.91 -10.39
CA GLN A 203 6.85 -2.95 -10.27
C GLN A 203 6.74 -3.73 -8.94
N GLY A 204 6.48 -3.04 -7.83
CA GLY A 204 6.28 -3.64 -6.51
C GLY A 204 5.14 -4.64 -6.48
N MET A 205 4.02 -4.32 -7.14
CA MET A 205 2.90 -5.25 -7.30
C MET A 205 3.29 -6.49 -8.10
N HIS A 206 3.98 -6.34 -9.23
CA HIS A 206 4.40 -7.48 -10.05
C HIS A 206 5.36 -8.40 -9.30
N ALA A 207 6.32 -7.83 -8.56
CA ALA A 207 7.26 -8.59 -7.75
C ALA A 207 6.53 -9.41 -6.66
N GLU A 208 5.57 -8.78 -5.96
CA GLU A 208 4.81 -9.46 -4.90
C GLU A 208 3.84 -10.51 -5.48
N LYS A 209 3.22 -10.25 -6.64
CA LYS A 209 2.41 -11.23 -7.36
C LYS A 209 3.23 -12.48 -7.68
N LYS A 210 4.42 -12.32 -8.29
CA LYS A 210 5.32 -13.44 -8.62
C LYS A 210 5.74 -14.21 -7.36
N ARG A 211 6.03 -13.50 -6.27
CA ARG A 211 6.37 -14.10 -4.98
C ARG A 211 5.23 -14.97 -4.44
N GLN A 212 4.00 -14.45 -4.44
CA GLN A 212 2.83 -15.20 -3.97
C GLN A 212 2.54 -16.43 -4.84
N GLU A 213 2.65 -16.30 -6.16
CA GLU A 213 2.50 -17.44 -7.08
C GLU A 213 3.56 -18.52 -6.83
N ALA A 214 4.82 -18.13 -6.57
CA ALA A 214 5.87 -19.08 -6.21
C ALA A 214 5.59 -19.81 -4.88
N ILE A 215 5.06 -19.10 -3.89
CA ILE A 215 4.67 -19.68 -2.59
C ILE A 215 3.51 -20.67 -2.80
N THR A 216 2.45 -20.29 -3.52
CA THR A 216 1.31 -21.18 -3.79
C THR A 216 1.75 -22.44 -4.54
N ARG A 217 2.62 -22.32 -5.55
CA ARG A 217 3.16 -23.48 -6.28
C ARG A 217 3.96 -24.41 -5.36
N ALA A 218 4.84 -23.85 -4.53
CA ALA A 218 5.61 -24.64 -3.57
C ALA A 218 4.72 -25.36 -2.54
N GLU A 219 3.61 -24.74 -2.12
CA GLU A 219 2.61 -25.39 -1.25
C GLU A 219 1.84 -26.50 -1.96
N ASP A 220 1.44 -26.28 -3.21
CA ASP A 220 0.74 -27.28 -4.02
C ASP A 220 1.63 -28.49 -4.34
N ASP A 221 2.91 -28.28 -4.65
CA ASP A 221 3.87 -29.36 -4.88
C ASP A 221 4.12 -30.17 -3.60
N LYS A 222 4.22 -29.51 -2.44
CA LYS A 222 4.27 -30.19 -1.13
C LYS A 222 3.00 -31.00 -0.86
N ARG A 223 1.82 -30.48 -1.22
CA ARG A 223 0.54 -31.21 -1.06
C ARG A 223 0.47 -32.43 -1.99
N LYS A 224 0.90 -32.30 -3.24
CA LYS A 224 0.95 -33.42 -4.21
C LYS A 224 1.97 -34.48 -3.80
N GLY A 225 3.15 -34.07 -3.34
CA GLY A 225 4.17 -34.99 -2.81
C GLY A 225 3.68 -35.77 -1.58
N LYS A 226 3.02 -35.09 -0.63
CA LYS A 226 2.39 -35.75 0.52
C LYS A 226 1.26 -36.71 0.11
N LYS A 227 0.44 -36.35 -0.87
CA LYS A 227 -0.58 -37.26 -1.41
C LYS A 227 0.05 -38.50 -2.03
N LYS A 228 1.12 -38.33 -2.83
CA LYS A 228 1.84 -39.45 -3.44
C LYS A 228 2.39 -40.40 -2.36
N HIS A 229 3.05 -39.87 -1.33
CA HIS A 229 3.56 -40.67 -0.20
C HIS A 229 2.44 -41.41 0.55
N TYR A 230 1.28 -40.76 0.77
CA TYR A 230 0.13 -41.41 1.39
C TYR A 230 -0.41 -42.58 0.56
N TYR A 231 -0.41 -42.47 -0.78
CA TYR A 231 -0.85 -43.57 -1.65
C TYR A 231 0.21 -44.67 -1.78
N ASP A 232 1.50 -44.32 -1.82
CA ASP A 232 2.61 -45.30 -1.89
C ASP A 232 2.74 -46.11 -0.59
N GLU A 233 2.49 -45.52 0.59
CA GLU A 233 2.47 -46.24 1.88
C GLU A 233 1.19 -47.06 2.12
N ASN A 234 0.07 -46.68 1.49
CA ASN A 234 -1.21 -47.37 1.63
C ASN A 234 -1.59 -48.21 0.39
N VAL A 235 -0.60 -48.58 -0.44
CA VAL A 235 -0.82 -49.63 -1.44
C VAL A 235 -1.16 -50.91 -0.67
N TYR A 236 -2.42 -51.32 -0.77
CA TYR A 236 -2.92 -52.56 -0.20
C TYR A 236 -2.23 -53.72 -0.93
N GLU A 237 -1.16 -54.25 -0.36
CA GLU A 237 -0.60 -55.54 -0.79
C GLU A 237 -1.65 -56.62 -0.46
N PRO A 238 -2.29 -57.25 -1.47
CA PRO A 238 -3.40 -58.17 -1.23
C PRO A 238 -3.03 -59.43 -0.43
N ASP A 239 -1.72 -59.70 -0.26
CA ASP A 239 -1.20 -60.93 0.32
C ASP A 239 -0.56 -60.76 1.71
N ARG A 240 -0.66 -59.59 2.35
CA ARG A 240 -0.28 -59.47 3.76
C ARG A 240 -1.40 -60.03 4.63
N SER A 241 -1.37 -61.35 4.86
CA SER A 241 -2.16 -61.99 5.90
C SER A 241 -1.82 -61.36 7.25
N VAL A 242 -2.66 -60.45 7.71
CA VAL A 242 -2.57 -59.91 9.06
C VAL A 242 -2.96 -61.04 10.00
N ASP A 243 -1.97 -61.61 10.70
CA ASP A 243 -2.20 -62.59 11.76
C ASP A 243 -3.04 -61.93 12.86
N VAL A 244 -4.35 -62.15 12.81
CA VAL A 244 -5.27 -61.70 13.86
C VAL A 244 -4.92 -62.49 15.13
N PRO A 245 -4.49 -61.82 16.22
CA PRO A 245 -4.18 -62.50 17.45
C PRO A 245 -5.45 -63.20 17.95
N LYS A 246 -5.39 -64.54 18.06
CA LYS A 246 -6.46 -65.32 18.67
C LYS A 246 -6.60 -64.87 20.13
N ASP A 247 -7.65 -64.11 20.38
CA ASP A 247 -8.06 -63.64 21.70
C ASP A 247 -8.23 -64.84 22.63
N LYS A 248 -7.24 -65.05 23.51
CA LYS A 248 -7.28 -66.04 24.57
C LYS A 248 -7.81 -65.36 25.81
N GLY A 249 -9.05 -65.66 26.18
CA GLY A 249 -9.44 -65.59 27.58
C GLY A 249 -10.87 -65.11 27.82
N GLY A 250 -11.84 -65.98 27.54
CA GLY A 250 -13.12 -65.91 28.22
C GLY A 250 -12.93 -66.03 29.73
N LYS A 251 -13.08 -64.92 30.46
CA LYS A 251 -13.24 -64.92 31.92
C LYS A 251 -14.72 -64.69 32.22
N LYS A 252 -15.42 -65.79 32.54
CA LYS A 252 -16.74 -65.78 33.17
C LYS A 252 -16.71 -64.89 34.41
N ARG A 253 -17.51 -63.82 34.42
CA ARG A 253 -17.88 -63.10 35.65
C ARG A 253 -19.06 -63.84 36.28
N ARG A 254 -18.88 -64.22 37.55
CA ARG A 254 -19.95 -64.52 38.51
C ARG A 254 -20.39 -63.21 39.15
#